data_AF-A0A9J7BTG5-F1
#
_entry.id   AF-A0A9J7BTG5-F1
#
_cell.length_a   1.000
_cell.length_b   1.000
_cell.length_c   1.000
_cell.angle_alpha   90.00
_cell.angle_beta   90.00
_cell.angle_gamma   90.00
#
_symmetry.space_group_name_H-M   'P 1'
#
loop_
_entity.id
_entity.type
_entity.pdbx_description
1 polymer ?
#
loop_
_entity_poly.entity_id
_entity_poly.type
_entity_poly.pdbx_seq_one_letter_code
_entity_poly.pdbx_strand_id
1 'polypeptide(L)'
;MEERDFFTETTEQRTHTLTCPKCGQSGEYKVTWVVRRKRPQLPRHADERDRAKFAKAQSYMVRRDDKLGCANIRCRKPFEITSLQSLAFLQD
;
A
#
# COMPACT_ATOMS: atom_id res chain seq x y z
N MET A 1 -24.21 2.97 -4.27
CA MET A 1 -23.20 2.21 -3.48
C MET A 1 -21.94 3.05 -3.38
N GLU A 2 -21.24 3.11 -2.24
CA GLU A 2 -19.97 3.85 -2.18
C GLU A 2 -18.85 2.97 -2.73
N GLU A 3 -17.83 3.58 -3.35
CA GLU A 3 -16.73 2.84 -3.97
C GLU A 3 -15.94 1.99 -2.96
N ARG A 4 -16.04 2.31 -1.67
CA ARG A 4 -15.45 1.55 -0.55
C ARG A 4 -16.10 0.17 -0.35
N ASP A 5 -17.37 0.01 -0.70
CA ASP A 5 -18.08 -1.28 -0.56
C ASP A 5 -17.59 -2.36 -1.54
N PHE A 6 -16.88 -1.96 -2.61
CA PHE A 6 -16.32 -2.87 -3.60
C PHE A 6 -15.04 -3.57 -3.16
N PHE A 7 -14.41 -3.10 -2.08
CA PHE A 7 -13.10 -3.57 -1.65
C PHE A 7 -13.15 -4.17 -0.24
N THR A 8 -12.24 -5.10 -0.01
CA THR A 8 -11.87 -5.54 1.33
C THR A 8 -10.57 -4.83 1.67
N GLU A 9 -10.60 -4.01 2.72
CA GLU A 9 -9.43 -3.30 3.21
C GLU A 9 -8.76 -4.14 4.32
N THR A 10 -7.47 -4.43 4.14
CA THR A 10 -6.65 -5.12 5.12
C THR A 10 -5.33 -4.40 5.32
N THR A 11 -4.83 -4.35 6.54
CA THR A 11 -3.50 -3.79 6.84
C THR A 11 -2.47 -4.90 6.81
N GLU A 12 -1.46 -4.78 5.95
CA GLU A 12 -0.34 -5.74 5.81
C GLU A 12 0.98 -5.02 6.09
N GLN A 13 1.92 -5.68 6.77
CA GLN A 13 3.31 -5.21 6.86
C GLN A 13 4.15 -5.93 5.83
N ARG A 14 4.81 -5.19 4.96
CA ARG A 14 5.71 -5.73 3.94
C ARG A 14 7.13 -5.26 4.20
N THR A 15 8.06 -6.21 4.20
CA THR A 15 9.49 -5.92 4.32
C THR A 15 10.03 -5.44 2.99
N HIS A 16 10.74 -4.31 3.01
CA HIS A 16 11.40 -3.73 1.85
C HIS A 16 12.86 -3.42 2.18
N THR A 17 13.75 -3.71 1.24
CA THR A 17 15.15 -3.29 1.34
C THR A 17 15.26 -1.83 0.90
N LEU A 18 15.62 -0.94 1.83
CA LEU A 18 15.76 0.50 1.56
C LEU A 18 17.15 0.98 1.92
N THR A 19 17.64 1.98 1.21
CA THR A 19 18.94 2.61 1.48
C THR A 19 18.71 3.93 2.20
N CYS A 20 19.34 4.08 3.37
CA CYS A 20 19.19 5.31 4.14
C CYS A 20 19.94 6.47 3.43
N PRO A 21 19.26 7.57 3.07
CA PRO A 21 19.91 8.71 2.42
C PRO A 21 20.86 9.49 3.37
N LYS A 22 20.84 9.18 4.68
CA LYS A 22 21.68 9.87 5.67
C LYS A 22 23.03 9.19 5.92
N CYS A 23 23.09 7.85 5.84
CA CYS A 23 24.32 7.09 6.08
C CYS A 23 24.71 6.17 4.91
N GLY A 24 23.89 6.09 3.86
CA GLY A 24 24.14 5.28 2.67
C GLY A 24 23.96 3.77 2.86
N GLN A 25 23.60 3.30 4.06
CA GLN A 25 23.47 1.87 4.32
C GLN A 25 22.10 1.34 3.88
N SER A 26 22.13 0.20 3.18
CA SER A 26 20.95 -0.62 2.90
C SER A 26 20.54 -1.40 4.15
N GLY A 27 19.24 -1.48 4.40
CA GLY A 27 18.67 -2.29 5.46
C GLY A 27 17.27 -2.76 5.11
N GLU A 28 16.77 -3.74 5.86
CA GLU A 28 15.41 -4.22 5.72
C GLU A 28 14.48 -3.45 6.65
N TYR A 29 13.42 -2.88 6.09
CA TYR A 29 12.45 -2.09 6.83
C TYR A 29 11.05 -2.66 6.61
N LYS A 30 10.31 -2.81 7.71
CA LYS A 30 8.90 -3.18 7.66
C LYS A 30 8.10 -1.91 7.40
N VAL A 31 7.40 -1.89 6.27
CA VAL A 31 6.52 -0.79 5.86
C VAL A 31 5.09 -1.29 5.95
N THR A 32 4.22 -0.49 6.53
CA THR A 32 2.79 -0.77 6.65
C THR A 32 2.08 -0.35 5.37
N TRP A 33 1.26 -1.25 4.85
CA TRP A 33 0.46 -1.08 3.64
C TRP A 33 -1.01 -1.33 3.96
N VAL A 34 -1.87 -0.47 3.44
CA VAL A 34 -3.31 -0.70 3.40
C VAL A 34 -3.61 -1.32 2.05
N VAL A 35 -3.97 -2.58 2.06
CA VAL A 35 -4.28 -3.36 0.86
C VAL A 35 -5.78 -3.35 0.65
N ARG A 36 -6.20 -2.86 -0.51
CA ARG A 36 -7.60 -2.85 -0.95
C ARG A 36 -7.75 -3.87 -2.06
N ARG A 37 -8.24 -5.05 -1.68
CA ARG A 37 -8.52 -6.13 -2.64
C ARG A 37 -9.94 -6.00 -3.14
N LYS A 38 -10.12 -6.06 -4.45
CA LYS A 38 -11.45 -6.07 -5.06
C LYS A 38 -12.20 -7.32 -4.62
N ARG A 39 -13.46 -7.16 -4.20
CA ARG A 39 -14.32 -8.30 -3.84
C ARG A 39 -14.61 -9.14 -5.08
N PRO A 40 -14.87 -10.45 -4.94
CA PRO A 40 -15.17 -11.31 -6.09
C PRO A 40 -16.53 -11.00 -6.73
N GLN A 41 -17.48 -10.41 -5.98
CA GLN A 41 -18.83 -10.14 -6.46
C GLN A 41 -19.34 -8.78 -5.96
N LEU A 42 -20.10 -8.07 -6.81
CA LEU A 42 -20.84 -6.89 -6.39
C LEU A 42 -22.03 -7.28 -5.49
N PRO A 43 -22.43 -6.44 -4.52
CA PRO A 43 -23.66 -6.64 -3.78
C PRO A 43 -24.89 -6.66 -4.71
N ARG A 44 -25.90 -7.46 -4.36
CA ARG A 44 -27.07 -7.81 -5.19
C ARG A 44 -27.92 -6.63 -5.71
N HIS A 45 -27.75 -5.43 -5.16
CA HIS A 45 -28.50 -4.22 -5.53
C HIS A 45 -27.63 -3.17 -6.23
N ALA A 46 -26.52 -3.57 -6.86
CA ALA A 46 -25.64 -2.65 -7.59
C ALA A 46 -26.26 -2.22 -8.94
N ASP A 47 -26.36 -0.91 -9.14
CA ASP A 47 -26.80 -0.27 -10.38
C ASP A 47 -25.80 -0.51 -11.54
N GLU A 48 -26.22 -0.23 -12.78
CA GLU A 48 -25.37 -0.39 -13.97
C GLU A 48 -24.09 0.45 -13.91
N ARG A 49 -24.17 1.66 -13.32
CA ARG A 49 -23.01 2.52 -13.07
C ARG A 49 -22.00 1.90 -12.11
N ASP A 50 -22.49 1.21 -11.08
CA ASP A 50 -21.66 0.54 -10.08
C ASP A 50 -20.96 -0.68 -10.69
N ARG A 51 -21.62 -1.41 -11.60
CA ARG A 51 -21.00 -2.50 -12.36
C ARG A 51 -19.88 -2.02 -13.27
N ALA A 52 -20.07 -0.90 -13.96
CA ALA A 52 -19.03 -0.32 -14.82
C ALA A 52 -17.80 0.13 -14.01
N LYS A 53 -18.00 0.74 -12.83
CA LYS A 53 -16.92 1.11 -11.90
C LYS A 53 -16.21 -0.14 -11.37
N PHE A 54 -16.96 -1.15 -10.93
CA PHE A 54 -16.39 -2.40 -10.45
C PHE A 54 -15.60 -3.13 -11.54
N ALA A 55 -16.06 -3.14 -12.79
CA ALA A 55 -15.31 -3.77 -13.89
C ALA A 55 -13.91 -3.14 -14.07
N LYS A 56 -13.81 -1.81 -13.90
CA LYS A 56 -12.55 -1.05 -14.01
C LYS A 56 -11.71 -1.07 -12.73
N ALA A 57 -12.31 -1.39 -11.59
CA ALA A 57 -11.60 -1.47 -10.32
C ALA A 57 -10.52 -2.56 -10.38
N GLN A 58 -9.31 -2.21 -9.96
CA GLN A 58 -8.18 -3.10 -9.75
C GLN A 58 -7.85 -3.15 -8.26
N SER A 59 -7.28 -4.26 -7.81
CA SER A 59 -6.75 -4.38 -6.45
C SER A 59 -5.49 -3.52 -6.34
N TYR A 60 -5.35 -2.75 -5.26
CA TYR A 60 -4.17 -1.90 -5.03
C TYR A 60 -3.81 -1.85 -3.56
N MET A 61 -2.58 -1.43 -3.27
CA MET A 61 -2.09 -1.17 -1.94
C MET A 61 -1.58 0.27 -1.82
N VAL A 62 -1.83 0.87 -0.67
CA VAL A 62 -1.42 2.23 -0.33
C VAL A 62 -0.49 2.18 0.86
N ARG A 63 0.68 2.78 0.71
CA ARG A 63 1.67 2.88 1.78
C ARG A 63 1.15 3.80 2.88
N ARG A 64 1.18 3.34 4.12
CA ARG A 64 0.75 4.10 5.31
C ARG A 64 1.89 4.86 5.97
N ASP A 65 3.11 4.33 5.90
CA ASP A 65 4.30 4.94 6.48
C ASP A 65 4.99 5.85 5.46
N ASP A 66 5.25 7.10 5.82
CA ASP A 66 6.03 8.04 4.99
C ASP A 66 7.48 8.20 5.46
N LYS A 67 7.74 7.89 6.73
CA LYS A 67 9.05 8.03 7.37
C LYS A 67 9.44 6.77 8.11
N LEU A 68 10.72 6.42 8.04
CA LEU A 68 11.30 5.31 8.78
C LEU A 68 12.54 5.79 9.54
N GLY A 69 12.79 5.18 10.72
CA GLY A 69 14.06 5.34 11.42
C GLY A 69 15.12 4.43 10.80
N CYS A 70 16.32 4.96 10.53
CA CYS A 70 17.42 4.13 10.05
C CYS A 70 17.72 2.96 11.00
N ALA A 71 17.85 1.75 10.44
CA ALA A 71 18.14 0.53 11.20
C ALA A 71 19.58 0.53 11.76
N ASN A 72 20.50 1.29 11.14
CA ASN A 72 21.85 1.46 11.67
C ASN A 72 21.82 2.22 13.00
N ILE A 73 22.31 1.56 14.05
CA ILE A 73 22.42 2.07 15.43
C ILE A 73 23.23 3.38 15.49
N ARG A 74 24.25 3.56 14.65
CA ARG A 74 25.06 4.80 14.62
C ARG A 74 24.35 5.97 13.95
N CYS A 75 23.37 5.70 13.09
CA CYS A 75 22.63 6.74 12.39
C CYS A 75 21.32 7.07 13.11
N ARG A 76 20.40 6.10 13.21
CA ARG A 76 19.04 6.18 13.81
C ARG A 76 18.18 7.38 13.37
N LYS A 77 18.64 8.21 12.43
CA LYS A 77 17.92 9.38 11.95
C LYS A 77 16.68 8.94 11.17
N PRO A 78 15.54 9.62 11.34
CA PRO A 78 14.39 9.41 10.49
C PRO A 78 14.69 9.88 9.06
N PHE A 79 14.17 9.15 8.07
CA PHE A 79 14.25 9.49 6.66
C PHE A 79 12.93 9.20 5.96
N GLU A 80 12.67 9.92 4.86
CA GLU A 80 11.47 9.73 4.05
C GLU A 80 11.68 8.60 3.05
N ILE A 81 10.64 7.80 2.83
CA ILE A 81 10.67 6.69 1.88
C ILE A 81 10.47 7.24 0.47
N THR A 82 11.57 7.50 -0.25
CA THR A 82 11.53 8.03 -1.63
C THR A 82 11.64 6.94 -2.70
N SER A 83 12.17 5.77 -2.37
CA SER A 83 12.39 4.67 -3.31
C SER A 83 11.17 3.76 -3.53
N LEU A 84 10.13 3.88 -2.68
CA LEU A 84 8.88 3.14 -2.84
C LEU A 84 7.76 4.11 -3.27
N GLN A 85 6.94 3.67 -4.21
CA GLN A 85 5.72 4.39 -4.57
C GLN A 85 4.72 4.33 -3.42
N SER A 86 3.91 5.39 -3.24
CA SER A 86 2.86 5.42 -2.21
C SER A 86 1.62 4.60 -2.60
N LEU A 87 1.46 4.29 -3.89
CA LEU A 87 0.39 3.46 -4.42
C LEU A 87 1.00 2.43 -5.36
N ALA A 88 0.64 1.17 -5.18
CA ALA A 88 1.04 0.09 -6.07
C ALA A 88 -0.17 -0.79 -6.40
N PHE A 89 -0.34 -1.14 -7.66
CA PHE A 89 -1.36 -2.09 -8.08
C PHE A 89 -0.93 -3.51 -7.73
N LEU A 90 -1.86 -4.31 -7.22
CA LEU A 90 -1.64 -5.74 -7.07
C LEU A 90 -1.97 -6.39 -8.40
N GLN A 91 -0.96 -6.99 -9.04
CA GLN A 91 -1.19 -7.93 -10.13
C GLN A 91 -1.76 -9.22 -9.51
N ASP A 92 -2.96 -9.59 -9.94
CA ASP A 92 -3.58 -10.88 -9.66
C ASP A 92 -3.06 -11.93 -10.66
#